data_AF-A0A3D3L9T8-F1
#
_entry.id   AF-A0A3D3L9T8-F1
#
_cell.length_a   1.000
_cell.length_b   1.000
_cell.length_c   1.000
_cell.angle_alpha   90.00
_cell.angle_beta   90.00
_cell.angle_gamma   90.00
#
_symmetry.space_group_name_H-M   'P 1'
#
loop_
_entity.id
_entity.type
_entity.pdbx_description
1 polymer ?
#
loop_
_entity_poly.entity_id
_entity_poly.type
_entity_poly.pdbx_seq_one_letter_code
_entity_poly.pdbx_strand_id
1 'polypeptide(L)'
;MNVFHAPIMISRLLVLLASIEPLGAATGSALEFHQLQRTQRSAADLIRAGTPAQAVAHLRQNLRAEPGPGGEASALPQALLELAADFFNRREIAPARQALEQARTLAGPVLAGTTGATPQRRAQLYSSFGLLYEAILFDPANALACYEAALSLHPAEPLSRNRRLGLIEKQRRRMGGSR
;
A
#
# COMPACT_ATOMS: atom_id res chain seq x y z
N MET A 1 17.24 -23.11 16.10
CA MET A 1 16.99 -21.90 15.29
C MET A 1 15.61 -22.04 14.67
N ASN A 2 14.58 -21.38 15.22
CA ASN A 2 13.22 -21.43 14.70
C ASN A 2 13.12 -20.54 13.46
N VAL A 3 13.06 -21.16 12.28
CA VAL A 3 12.78 -20.46 11.02
C VAL A 3 11.28 -20.15 11.01
N PHE A 4 10.90 -18.93 11.39
CA PHE A 4 9.53 -18.44 11.24
C PHE A 4 9.17 -18.40 9.76
N HIS A 5 8.57 -19.48 9.27
CA HIS A 5 7.98 -19.56 7.94
C HIS A 5 6.56 -19.00 8.02
N ALA A 6 6.43 -17.69 7.77
CA ALA A 6 5.15 -17.08 7.49
C ALA A 6 5.15 -16.48 6.06
N PRO A 7 5.13 -17.30 4.99
CA PRO A 7 5.04 -16.79 3.62
C PRO A 7 3.56 -16.70 3.22
N ILE A 8 2.73 -15.92 3.92
CA ILE A 8 1.28 -15.91 3.64
C ILE A 8 0.71 -14.47 3.73
N MET A 9 0.41 -13.92 2.54
CA MET A 9 -0.67 -12.95 2.24
C MET A 9 -0.48 -11.44 2.48
N ILE A 10 0.59 -10.78 2.04
CA ILE A 10 0.47 -9.31 1.82
C ILE A 10 -0.27 -9.06 0.49
N SER A 11 0.06 -9.77 -0.59
CA SER A 11 -0.61 -9.59 -1.89
C SER A 11 -2.09 -9.96 -1.87
N ARG A 12 -2.50 -10.99 -1.11
CA ARG A 12 -3.93 -11.33 -0.96
C ARG A 12 -4.68 -10.35 -0.05
N LEU A 13 -4.01 -9.65 0.87
CA LEU A 13 -4.66 -8.64 1.72
C LEU A 13 -5.00 -7.36 0.93
N LEU A 14 -4.12 -6.92 0.03
CA LEU A 14 -4.40 -5.80 -0.88
C LEU A 14 -5.56 -6.14 -1.84
N VAL A 15 -5.62 -7.39 -2.32
CA VAL A 15 -6.76 -7.90 -3.12
C VAL A 15 -8.05 -8.03 -2.28
N LEU A 16 -7.96 -8.38 -0.98
CA LEU A 16 -9.12 -8.43 -0.09
C LEU A 16 -9.64 -7.05 0.29
N LEU A 17 -8.79 -6.02 0.38
CA LEU A 17 -9.22 -4.63 0.55
C LEU A 17 -10.02 -4.13 -0.67
N ALA A 18 -9.79 -4.70 -1.85
CA ALA A 18 -10.60 -4.45 -3.05
C ALA A 18 -11.93 -5.24 -3.07
N SER A 19 -12.20 -6.11 -2.09
CA SER A 19 -13.40 -6.97 -2.03
C SER A 19 -14.57 -6.40 -1.21
N ILE A 20 -14.48 -5.15 -0.74
CA ILE A 20 -15.60 -4.46 -0.08
C ILE A 20 -16.44 -3.75 -1.14
N GLU A 21 -17.45 -4.47 -1.64
CA GLU A 21 -18.51 -4.12 -2.60
C GLU A 21 -18.14 -3.57 -3.99
N PRO A 22 -18.45 -4.31 -5.08
CA PRO A 22 -18.42 -3.78 -6.43
C PRO A 22 -19.68 -2.94 -6.69
N LEU A 23 -19.68 -1.68 -6.28
CA LEU A 23 -20.62 -0.69 -6.83
C LEU A 23 -20.20 -0.37 -8.27
N GLY A 24 -20.55 -1.28 -9.18
CA GLY A 24 -20.24 -1.22 -10.60
C GLY A 24 -19.18 -2.24 -10.99
N ALA A 25 -19.61 -3.44 -11.36
CA ALA A 25 -18.77 -4.46 -11.98
C ALA A 25 -18.17 -3.93 -13.29
N ALA A 26 -17.02 -3.26 -13.19
CA ALA A 26 -16.12 -3.14 -14.31
C ALA A 26 -15.62 -4.56 -14.59
N THR A 27 -16.26 -5.25 -15.54
CA THR A 27 -15.68 -6.42 -16.21
C THR A 27 -14.43 -5.94 -16.95
N GLY A 28 -13.34 -5.75 -16.20
CA GLY A 28 -12.05 -5.44 -16.77
C GLY A 28 -11.74 -6.56 -17.76
N SER A 29 -11.55 -6.21 -19.03
CA SER A 29 -11.28 -7.22 -20.04
C SER A 29 -9.95 -7.93 -19.70
N ALA A 30 -9.79 -9.18 -20.10
CA ALA A 30 -8.51 -9.89 -19.93
C ALA A 30 -7.33 -9.09 -20.52
N LEU A 31 -7.60 -8.31 -21.57
CA LEU A 31 -6.64 -7.38 -22.19
C LEU A 31 -6.16 -6.30 -21.21
N GLU A 32 -7.07 -5.66 -20.48
CA GLU A 32 -6.72 -4.61 -19.50
C GLU A 32 -5.89 -5.17 -18.35
N PHE A 33 -6.23 -6.37 -17.87
CA PHE A 33 -5.45 -7.05 -16.83
C PHE A 33 -4.02 -7.34 -17.30
N HIS A 34 -3.85 -7.86 -18.52
CA HIS A 34 -2.53 -8.09 -19.09
C HIS A 34 -1.74 -6.79 -19.30
N GLN A 35 -2.40 -5.70 -19.70
CA GLN A 35 -1.77 -4.39 -19.84
C GLN A 35 -1.28 -3.85 -18.50
N LEU A 36 -2.09 -3.97 -17.44
CA LEU A 36 -1.70 -3.59 -16.09
C LEU A 36 -0.48 -4.39 -15.62
N GLN A 37 -0.48 -5.71 -15.81
CA GLN A 37 0.66 -6.57 -15.45
C GLN A 37 1.94 -6.18 -16.19
N ARG A 38 1.87 -5.89 -17.49
CA ARG A 38 3.03 -5.43 -18.27
C ARG A 38 3.56 -4.10 -17.76
N THR A 39 2.66 -3.16 -17.49
CA THR A 39 2.97 -1.83 -16.96
C THR A 39 3.67 -1.94 -15.59
N GLN A 40 3.12 -2.74 -14.68
CA GLN A 40 3.71 -2.98 -13.37
C GLN A 40 5.07 -3.68 -13.47
N ARG A 41 5.22 -4.68 -14.36
CA ARG A 41 6.50 -5.37 -14.57
C ARG A 41 7.57 -4.42 -15.08
N SER A 42 7.27 -3.59 -16.07
CA SER A 42 8.23 -2.62 -16.61
C SER A 42 8.62 -1.58 -15.56
N ALA A 43 7.67 -1.08 -14.78
CA ALA A 43 7.97 -0.18 -13.65
C ALA A 43 8.84 -0.87 -12.59
N ALA A 44 8.59 -2.14 -12.28
CA ALA A 44 9.42 -2.91 -11.35
C ALA A 44 10.87 -3.03 -11.84
N ASP A 45 11.07 -3.29 -13.13
CA ASP A 45 12.40 -3.40 -13.73
C ASP A 45 13.15 -2.06 -13.68
N LEU A 46 12.46 -0.93 -13.90
CA LEU A 46 13.02 0.42 -13.76
C LEU A 46 13.44 0.75 -12.31
N ILE A 47 12.69 0.29 -11.31
CA ILE A 47 13.05 0.45 -9.89
C ILE A 47 14.29 -0.40 -9.58
N ARG A 48 14.34 -1.67 -10.02
CA ARG A 48 15.53 -2.53 -9.85
C ARG A 48 16.78 -1.94 -10.48
N ALA A 49 16.62 -1.28 -11.63
CA ALA A 49 17.71 -0.58 -12.31
C ALA A 49 18.16 0.72 -11.60
N GLY A 50 17.57 1.08 -10.46
CA GLY A 50 17.93 2.29 -9.71
C GLY A 50 17.36 3.58 -10.32
N THR A 51 16.34 3.48 -11.17
CA THR A 51 15.72 4.63 -11.87
C THR A 51 14.24 4.85 -11.46
N PRO A 52 13.93 5.03 -10.16
CA PRO A 52 12.55 5.11 -9.69
C PRO A 52 11.76 6.28 -10.29
N ALA A 53 12.41 7.39 -10.65
CA ALA A 53 11.75 8.50 -11.32
C ALA A 53 11.21 8.11 -12.71
N GLN A 54 11.95 7.28 -13.46
CA GLN A 54 11.49 6.76 -14.75
C GLN A 54 10.34 5.76 -14.56
N ALA A 55 10.38 4.95 -13.50
CA ALA A 55 9.28 4.06 -13.15
C ALA A 55 7.99 4.85 -12.87
N VAL A 56 8.08 5.94 -12.10
CA VAL A 56 6.95 6.84 -11.84
C VAL A 56 6.40 7.45 -13.12
N ALA A 57 7.28 7.94 -14.01
CA ALA A 57 6.86 8.49 -15.31
C ALA A 57 6.16 7.44 -16.17
N HIS A 58 6.70 6.22 -16.23
CA HIS A 58 6.10 5.10 -16.96
C HIS A 58 4.71 4.73 -16.41
N LEU A 59 4.58 4.60 -15.08
CA LEU A 59 3.30 4.32 -14.45
C LEU A 59 2.29 5.44 -14.74
N ARG A 60 2.67 6.71 -14.64
CA ARG A 60 1.78 7.84 -14.93
C ARG A 60 1.25 7.83 -16.35
N GLN A 61 2.05 7.40 -17.33
CA GLN A 61 1.66 7.35 -18.73
C GLN A 61 0.75 6.15 -19.07
N ASN A 62 0.86 5.05 -18.34
CA ASN A 62 0.25 3.77 -18.71
C ASN A 62 -0.81 3.27 -17.74
N LEU A 63 -0.88 3.83 -16.51
CA LEU A 63 -1.94 3.51 -15.57
C LEU A 63 -3.24 4.21 -15.97
N ARG A 64 -4.32 3.46 -15.92
CA ARG A 64 -5.67 4.02 -15.99
C ARG A 64 -6.01 4.64 -14.64
N ALA A 65 -6.69 5.79 -14.67
CA ALA A 65 -7.27 6.38 -13.47
C ALA A 65 -8.26 5.40 -12.82
N GLU A 66 -8.26 5.33 -11.49
CA GLU A 66 -9.31 4.61 -10.76
C GLU A 66 -10.67 5.31 -10.99
N PRO A 67 -11.78 4.57 -11.00
CA PRO A 67 -13.10 5.18 -11.11
C PRO A 67 -13.40 6.03 -9.86
N GLY A 68 -14.08 7.16 -10.08
CA GLY A 68 -14.58 8.03 -9.01
C GLY A 68 -13.70 9.25 -8.70
N PRO A 69 -14.11 10.08 -7.72
CA PRO A 69 -13.42 11.32 -7.37
C PRO A 69 -11.98 11.09 -6.90
N GLY A 70 -11.04 11.81 -7.50
CA GLY A 70 -9.61 11.74 -7.17
C GLY A 70 -8.90 10.44 -7.58
N GLY A 71 -9.55 9.58 -8.37
CA GLY A 71 -9.03 8.28 -8.77
C GLY A 71 -7.72 8.34 -9.57
N GLU A 72 -7.52 9.39 -10.38
CA GLU A 72 -6.24 9.63 -11.07
C GLU A 72 -5.10 9.88 -10.07
N ALA A 73 -5.37 10.67 -9.04
CA ALA A 73 -4.37 11.03 -8.04
C ALA A 73 -4.05 9.86 -7.09
N SER A 74 -5.01 8.97 -6.79
CA SER A 74 -4.80 7.80 -5.92
C SER A 74 -4.21 6.58 -6.64
N ALA A 75 -4.44 6.42 -7.94
CA ALA A 75 -3.97 5.24 -8.70
C ALA A 75 -2.45 5.08 -8.66
N LEU A 76 -1.71 6.17 -8.88
CA LEU A 76 -0.25 6.14 -8.95
C LEU A 76 0.43 5.75 -7.62
N PRO A 77 0.13 6.38 -6.46
CA PRO A 77 0.69 5.95 -5.18
C PRO A 77 0.24 4.53 -4.81
N GLN A 78 -0.99 4.13 -5.12
CA GLN A 78 -1.46 2.76 -4.90
C GLN A 78 -0.62 1.73 -5.66
N ALA A 79 -0.37 1.95 -6.96
CA ALA A 79 0.44 1.04 -7.77
C ALA A 79 1.88 0.89 -7.22
N LEU A 80 2.46 1.97 -6.70
CA LEU A 80 3.79 1.93 -6.06
C LEU A 80 3.78 1.18 -4.73
N LEU A 81 2.71 1.27 -3.93
CA LEU A 81 2.54 0.47 -2.71
C LEU A 81 2.44 -1.03 -3.04
N GLU A 82 1.74 -1.39 -4.12
CA GLU A 82 1.67 -2.77 -4.61
C GLU A 82 3.03 -3.30 -5.06
N LEU A 83 3.80 -2.48 -5.78
CA LEU A 83 5.18 -2.83 -6.15
C LEU A 83 6.07 -2.98 -4.92
N ALA A 84 5.98 -2.08 -3.94
CA ALA A 84 6.72 -2.19 -2.69
C ALA A 84 6.40 -3.50 -1.95
N ALA A 85 5.13 -3.89 -1.91
CA ALA A 85 4.70 -5.17 -1.34
C ALA A 85 5.23 -6.38 -2.13
N ASP A 86 5.17 -6.36 -3.46
CA ASP A 86 5.70 -7.43 -4.33
C ASP A 86 7.21 -7.61 -4.12
N PHE A 87 7.98 -6.51 -4.14
CA PHE A 87 9.42 -6.55 -3.85
C PHE A 87 9.72 -7.12 -2.47
N PHE A 88 8.99 -6.68 -1.43
CA PHE A 88 9.16 -7.20 -0.08
C PHE A 88 8.89 -8.71 -0.01
N ASN A 89 7.83 -9.19 -0.67
CA ASN A 89 7.51 -10.62 -0.72
C ASN A 89 8.61 -11.44 -1.42
N ARG A 90 9.32 -10.84 -2.39
CA ARG A 90 10.49 -11.43 -3.07
C ARG A 90 11.82 -11.22 -2.33
N ARG A 91 11.77 -10.58 -1.15
CA ARG A 91 12.94 -10.21 -0.31
C ARG A 91 13.87 -9.17 -0.96
N GLU A 92 13.37 -8.40 -1.91
CA GLU A 92 14.08 -7.31 -2.58
C GLU A 92 13.93 -6.00 -1.75
N ILE A 93 14.61 -5.91 -0.60
CA ILE A 93 14.37 -4.83 0.39
C ILE A 93 14.70 -3.43 -0.14
N ALA A 94 15.81 -3.27 -0.88
CA ALA A 94 16.19 -1.96 -1.40
C ALA A 94 15.17 -1.41 -2.44
N PRO A 95 14.77 -2.17 -3.47
CA PRO A 95 13.66 -1.80 -4.35
C PRO A 95 12.35 -1.52 -3.61
N ALA A 96 12.00 -2.34 -2.60
CA ALA A 96 10.80 -2.14 -1.81
C ALA A 96 10.78 -0.78 -1.08
N ARG A 97 11.91 -0.38 -0.49
CA ARG A 97 12.07 0.93 0.16
C ARG A 97 12.00 2.09 -0.82
N GLN A 98 12.62 1.95 -1.99
CA GLN A 98 12.56 2.97 -3.05
C GLN A 98 11.13 3.17 -3.55
N ALA A 99 10.40 2.10 -3.83
CA ALA A 99 9.00 2.15 -4.24
C ALA A 99 8.12 2.82 -3.17
N LEU A 100 8.30 2.45 -1.90
CA LEU A 100 7.56 3.02 -0.77
C LEU A 100 7.82 4.53 -0.61
N GLU A 101 9.06 4.99 -0.77
CA GLU A 101 9.41 6.41 -0.68
C GLU A 101 8.77 7.24 -1.80
N GLN A 102 8.76 6.71 -3.02
CA GLN A 102 8.06 7.34 -4.14
C GLN A 102 6.54 7.38 -3.90
N ALA A 103 5.97 6.27 -3.41
CA ALA A 103 4.55 6.22 -3.06
C ALA A 103 4.20 7.30 -2.04
N ARG A 104 4.99 7.44 -0.97
CA ARG A 104 4.79 8.44 0.09
C ARG A 104 4.81 9.86 -0.46
N THR A 105 5.81 10.17 -1.29
CA THR A 105 5.97 11.49 -1.91
C THR A 105 4.74 11.85 -2.73
N LEU A 106 4.25 10.92 -3.55
CA LEU A 106 3.12 11.14 -4.45
C LEU A 106 1.75 11.10 -3.74
N ALA A 107 1.66 10.37 -2.62
CA ALA A 107 0.42 10.29 -1.85
C ALA A 107 0.13 11.56 -1.04
N GLY A 108 1.12 12.44 -0.80
CA GLY A 108 0.97 13.63 0.04
C GLY A 108 -0.31 14.45 -0.23
N PRO A 109 -0.54 14.92 -1.47
CA PRO A 109 -1.76 15.66 -1.82
C PRO A 109 -3.05 14.86 -1.60
N VAL A 110 -3.03 13.56 -1.91
CA VAL A 110 -4.20 12.67 -1.73
C VAL A 110 -4.54 12.54 -0.25
N LEU A 111 -3.53 12.28 0.59
CA LEU A 111 -3.68 12.10 2.02
C LEU A 111 -4.05 13.41 2.75
N ALA A 112 -3.62 14.56 2.21
CA ALA A 112 -4.02 15.89 2.65
C ALA A 112 -5.45 16.28 2.21
N GLY A 113 -6.09 15.47 1.36
CA GLY A 113 -7.46 15.71 0.89
C GLY A 113 -7.58 16.77 -0.21
N THR A 114 -6.49 17.12 -0.89
CA THR A 114 -6.48 18.20 -1.90
C THR A 114 -6.80 17.71 -3.33
N THR A 115 -7.09 16.43 -3.52
CA THR A 115 -7.26 15.80 -4.85
C THR A 115 -8.69 15.32 -5.15
N GLY A 116 -9.65 15.61 -4.27
CA GLY A 116 -11.02 15.12 -4.39
C GLY A 116 -11.20 13.64 -4.04
N ALA A 117 -10.15 12.92 -3.67
CA ALA A 117 -10.22 11.53 -3.22
C ALA A 117 -11.14 11.39 -1.99
N THR A 118 -12.02 10.40 -2.01
CA THR A 118 -13.00 10.17 -0.94
C THR A 118 -12.31 9.84 0.39
N PRO A 119 -12.95 10.13 1.56
CA PRO A 119 -12.40 9.74 2.86
C PRO A 119 -12.09 8.25 2.95
N GLN A 120 -12.94 7.39 2.38
CA GLN A 120 -12.72 5.95 2.32
C GLN A 120 -11.47 5.58 1.53
N ARG A 121 -11.24 6.20 0.35
CA ARG A 121 -10.04 5.93 -0.45
C ARG A 121 -8.77 6.38 0.26
N ARG A 122 -8.80 7.56 0.90
CA ARG A 122 -7.70 8.05 1.74
C ARG A 122 -7.42 7.11 2.91
N ALA A 123 -8.47 6.61 3.58
CA ALA A 123 -8.33 5.64 4.66
C ALA A 123 -7.64 4.36 4.19
N GLN A 124 -8.02 3.83 3.03
CA GLN A 124 -7.35 2.66 2.44
C GLN A 124 -5.87 2.91 2.15
N LEU A 125 -5.50 4.07 1.60
CA LEU A 125 -4.10 4.42 1.37
C LEU A 125 -3.32 4.48 2.69
N TYR A 126 -3.87 5.13 3.73
CA TYR A 126 -3.28 5.12 5.07
C TYR A 126 -3.11 3.70 5.63
N SER A 127 -4.13 2.83 5.50
CA SER A 127 -4.05 1.42 5.89
C SER A 127 -2.88 0.70 5.18
N SER A 128 -2.73 0.91 3.87
CA SER A 128 -1.65 0.31 3.08
C SER A 128 -0.26 0.82 3.50
N PHE A 129 -0.11 2.13 3.74
CA PHE A 129 1.14 2.68 4.29
C PHE A 129 1.45 2.06 5.64
N GLY A 130 0.47 1.96 6.55
CA GLY A 130 0.67 1.38 7.87
C GLY A 130 1.20 -0.05 7.81
N LEU A 131 0.66 -0.87 6.90
CA LEU A 131 1.15 -2.24 6.67
C LEU A 131 2.61 -2.27 6.22
N LEU A 132 3.01 -1.38 5.30
CA LEU A 132 4.37 -1.36 4.78
C LEU A 132 5.38 -0.72 5.75
N TYR A 133 4.96 0.26 6.55
CA TYR A 133 5.75 0.77 7.67
C TYR A 133 6.05 -0.33 8.69
N GLU A 134 5.04 -1.12 9.05
CA GLU A 134 5.21 -2.26 9.97
C GLU A 134 6.11 -3.35 9.36
N ALA A 135 5.91 -3.69 8.09
CA ALA A 135 6.56 -4.85 7.47
C ALA A 135 7.95 -4.56 6.87
N ILE A 136 8.11 -3.46 6.13
CA ILE A 136 9.34 -3.14 5.38
C ILE A 136 10.30 -2.29 6.21
N LEU A 137 9.77 -1.26 6.88
CA LEU A 137 10.58 -0.30 7.62
C LEU A 137 10.78 -0.68 9.08
N PHE A 138 10.03 -1.67 9.59
CA PHE A 138 10.00 -2.05 11.01
C PHE A 138 9.77 -0.83 11.92
N ASP A 139 8.92 0.09 11.46
CA ASP A 139 8.64 1.36 12.11
C ASP A 139 7.22 1.33 12.70
N PRO A 140 7.05 0.80 13.93
CA PRO A 140 5.74 0.66 14.54
C PRO A 140 5.11 2.02 14.87
N ALA A 141 5.89 3.09 15.05
CA ALA A 141 5.36 4.41 15.36
C ALA A 141 4.65 5.01 14.15
N ASN A 142 5.31 5.03 12.99
CA ASN A 142 4.69 5.49 11.76
C ASN A 142 3.55 4.56 11.30
N ALA A 143 3.67 3.25 11.52
CA ALA A 143 2.58 2.31 11.25
C ALA A 143 1.32 2.64 12.07
N LEU A 144 1.47 2.87 13.39
CA LEU A 144 0.36 3.26 14.26
C LEU A 144 -0.28 4.58 13.81
N ALA A 145 0.52 5.60 13.51
CA ALA A 145 0.02 6.89 13.05
C ALA A 145 -0.82 6.74 11.76
N CYS A 146 -0.36 5.90 10.82
CA CYS A 146 -1.12 5.61 9.61
C CYS A 146 -2.46 4.92 9.90
N TYR A 147 -2.48 3.90 10.77
CA TYR A 147 -3.72 3.22 11.13
C TYR A 147 -4.71 4.13 11.88
N GLU A 148 -4.21 5.03 12.72
CA GLU A 148 -5.05 6.03 13.40
C GLU A 148 -5.63 7.05 12.42
N ALA A 149 -4.83 7.52 11.46
CA ALA A 149 -5.31 8.38 10.38
C ALA A 149 -6.40 7.67 9.54
N ALA A 150 -6.19 6.40 9.19
CA ALA A 150 -7.20 5.60 8.48
C ALA A 150 -8.52 5.49 9.27
N LEU A 151 -8.45 5.18 10.57
CA LEU A 151 -9.63 5.05 11.43
C LEU A 151 -10.32 6.39 11.71
N SER A 152 -9.59 7.51 11.69
CA SER A 152 -10.19 8.84 11.83
C SER A 152 -11.07 9.21 10.62
N LEU A 153 -10.70 8.73 9.42
CA LEU A 153 -11.43 8.95 8.18
C LEU A 153 -12.55 7.93 7.98
N HIS A 154 -12.31 6.69 8.41
CA HIS A 154 -13.26 5.58 8.28
C HIS A 154 -13.21 4.67 9.52
N PRO A 155 -13.99 4.96 10.58
CA PRO A 155 -13.91 4.23 11.86
C PRO A 155 -14.26 2.74 11.76
N ALA A 156 -15.04 2.36 10.74
CA ALA A 156 -15.45 0.99 10.47
C ALA A 156 -14.41 0.19 9.66
N GLU A 157 -13.23 0.76 9.36
CA GLU A 157 -12.17 0.04 8.65
C GLU A 157 -11.62 -1.10 9.55
N PRO A 158 -11.84 -2.38 9.19
CA PRO A 158 -11.52 -3.50 10.08
C PRO A 158 -10.02 -3.82 10.13
N LEU A 159 -9.29 -3.62 9.03
CA LEU A 159 -7.87 -3.94 8.92
C LEU A 159 -7.02 -3.05 9.83
N SER A 160 -7.10 -1.74 9.67
CA SER A 160 -6.45 -0.71 10.50
C SER A 160 -6.79 -0.89 11.97
N ARG A 161 -8.05 -1.17 12.31
CA ARG A 161 -8.44 -1.49 13.70
C ARG A 161 -7.65 -2.69 14.24
N ASN A 162 -7.67 -3.80 13.52
CA ASN A 162 -7.03 -5.04 13.95
C ASN A 162 -5.50 -4.89 14.02
N ARG A 163 -4.89 -4.24 13.03
CA ARG A 163 -3.44 -4.02 12.99
C ARG A 163 -2.96 -3.07 14.08
N ARG A 164 -3.69 -1.98 14.32
CA ARG A 164 -3.43 -1.04 15.43
C ARG A 164 -3.44 -1.76 16.78
N LEU A 165 -4.49 -2.53 17.07
CA LEU A 165 -4.59 -3.29 18.33
C LEU A 165 -3.43 -4.29 18.47
N GLY A 166 -3.07 -4.98 17.37
CA GLY A 166 -1.92 -5.88 17.35
C GLY A 166 -0.59 -5.20 17.66
N LEU A 167 -0.35 -3.99 17.14
CA LEU A 167 0.86 -3.21 17.41
C LEU A 167 0.93 -2.73 18.87
N ILE A 168 -0.18 -2.22 19.42
CA ILE A 168 -0.26 -1.79 20.82
C ILE A 168 0.05 -2.95 21.76
N GLU A 169 -0.54 -4.12 21.51
CA GLU A 169 -0.28 -5.32 22.33
C GLU A 169 1.18 -5.77 22.24
N LYS A 170 1.79 -5.77 21.04
CA LYS A 170 3.22 -6.07 20.86
C LYS A 170 4.11 -5.10 21.65
N GLN A 171 3.81 -3.81 21.63
CA GLN A 171 4.54 -2.79 22.38
C GLN A 171 4.41 -2.99 23.90
N ARG A 172 3.18 -3.25 24.38
CA ARG A 172 2.92 -3.54 25.79
C ARG A 172 3.74 -4.74 26.30
N ARG A 173 3.82 -5.81 25.51
CA ARG A 173 4.63 -6.99 25.85
C ARG A 173 6.12 -6.69 25.92
N ARG A 174 6.64 -5.87 25.00
CA ARG A 174 8.06 -5.45 25.01
C ARG A 174 8.41 -4.62 26.24
N MET A 175 7.51 -3.77 26.72
CA MET A 175 7.72 -2.95 27.91
C MET A 175 7.53 -3.76 29.22
N GLY A 176 6.60 -4.72 29.24
CA GLY A 176 6.29 -5.51 30.44
C GLY A 176 7.17 -6.74 30.69
N GLY A 177 7.96 -7.18 29.70
CA GLY A 177 8.78 -8.39 29.76
C GLY A 177 10.18 -8.21 30.36
N SER A 178 10.51 -7.05 30.94
CA SER A 178 11.84 -6.74 31.46
C SER A 178 12.02 -7.07 32.94
N ARG A 179 11.42 -8.17 33.43
CA ARG A 179 11.54 -8.63 34.81
C ARG A 179 12.58 -9.73 34.96
#